data_AF-A0A7V2X8L4-F1
#
_entry.id   AF-A0A7V2X8L4-F1
#
_cell.length_a   1.000
_cell.length_b   1.000
_cell.length_c   1.000
_cell.angle_alpha   90.00
_cell.angle_beta   90.00
_cell.angle_gamma   90.00
#
_symmetry.space_group_name_H-M   'P 1'
#
loop_
_entity.id
_entity.type
_entity.pdbx_description
1 polymer ?
#
loop_
_entity_poly.entity_id
_entity_poly.type
_entity_poly.pdbx_seq_one_letter_code
_entity_poly.pdbx_strand_id
1 'polypeptide(L)'
;MKVKINSVEKDLPPGTKFIDLVRQVREANRDNPVLKSLAEKTGWDHITFTHNRRVVKPPEYDSIELKEGDEVRWMLPYAGG
;
A
#
# COMPACT_ATOMS: atom_id res chain seq x y z
N MET A 1 -1.50 16.89 -7.15
CA MET A 1 -2.31 15.99 -7.98
C MET A 1 -3.31 15.27 -7.08
N LYS A 2 -4.57 15.20 -7.47
CA LYS A 2 -5.59 14.50 -6.69
C LYS A 2 -5.57 13.01 -7.04
N VAL A 3 -5.40 12.18 -6.02
CA VAL A 3 -5.51 10.73 -6.12
C VAL A 3 -6.51 10.22 -5.09
N LYS A 4 -7.01 9.00 -5.27
CA LYS A 4 -7.86 8.32 -4.28
C LYS A 4 -7.05 7.28 -3.53
N ILE A 5 -6.92 7.43 -2.22
CA ILE A 5 -6.27 6.44 -1.35
C ILE A 5 -7.34 5.83 -0.44
N ASN A 6 -7.58 4.53 -0.56
CA ASN A 6 -8.67 3.84 0.16
C ASN A 6 -10.03 4.57 0.03
N SER A 7 -10.35 5.02 -1.19
CA SER A 7 -11.56 5.80 -1.52
C SER A 7 -11.63 7.22 -0.95
N VAL A 8 -10.58 7.72 -0.30
CA VAL A 8 -10.47 9.10 0.18
C VAL A 8 -9.61 9.90 -0.77
N GLU A 9 -10.09 11.06 -1.20
CA GLU A 9 -9.30 11.97 -2.04
C GLU A 9 -8.16 12.60 -1.23
N LYS A 10 -6.96 12.61 -1.82
CA LYS A 10 -5.78 13.27 -1.25
C LYS A 10 -5.01 14.01 -2.32
N ASP A 11 -4.48 15.17 -1.96
CA ASP A 11 -3.51 15.91 -2.74
C ASP A 11 -2.09 15.39 -2.46
N LEU A 12 -1.41 14.94 -3.51
CA LEU A 12 -0.01 14.52 -3.48
C LEU A 12 0.85 15.40 -4.40
N PRO A 13 2.15 15.57 -4.12
CA PRO A 13 3.06 16.23 -5.04
C PRO A 13 3.20 15.41 -6.34
N PRO A 14 3.33 16.07 -7.51
CA PRO A 14 3.67 15.38 -8.76
C PRO A 14 4.97 14.59 -8.63
N GLY A 15 5.07 13.46 -9.32
CA GLY A 15 6.24 12.57 -9.25
C GLY A 15 6.29 11.68 -8.01
N THR A 16 5.25 11.69 -7.16
CA THR A 16 5.14 10.73 -6.04
C THR A 16 5.12 9.31 -6.58
N LYS A 17 5.98 8.44 -6.04
CA LYS A 17 6.01 7.03 -6.43
C LYS A 17 5.09 6.18 -5.57
N PHE A 18 4.65 5.06 -6.13
CA PHE A 18 3.83 4.09 -5.40
C PHE A 18 4.55 3.54 -4.15
N ILE A 19 5.87 3.34 -4.23
CA ILE A 19 6.69 2.89 -3.09
C ILE A 19 6.61 3.82 -1.88
N ASP A 20 6.42 5.13 -2.07
CA ASP A 20 6.33 6.08 -0.97
C ASP A 20 5.06 5.85 -0.15
N LEU A 21 3.94 5.55 -0.82
CA LEU A 21 2.69 5.15 -0.16
C LEU A 21 2.83 3.81 0.56
N VAL A 22 3.48 2.82 -0.08
CA VAL A 22 3.73 1.52 0.54
C VAL A 22 4.52 1.67 1.84
N ARG A 23 5.57 2.50 1.85
CA ARG A 23 6.38 2.79 3.05
C ARG A 23 5.55 3.45 4.14
N GLN A 24 4.77 4.47 3.81
CA GLN A 24 3.89 5.15 4.78
C GLN A 24 2.87 4.19 5.42
N VAL A 25 2.25 3.33 4.62
CA VAL A 25 1.27 2.35 5.14
C VAL A 25 1.96 1.32 6.04
N ARG A 26 3.14 0.83 5.65
CA ARG A 26 3.90 -0.12 6.48
C ARG A 26 4.37 0.49 7.79
N GLU A 27 4.83 1.73 7.76
CA GLU A 27 5.24 2.46 8.96
C GLU A 27 4.06 2.71 9.90
N ALA A 28 2.93 3.18 9.36
CA ALA A 28 1.71 3.42 10.14
C ALA A 28 1.14 2.14 10.78
N ASN A 29 1.43 0.96 10.21
CA ASN A 29 0.99 -0.33 10.74
C ASN A 29 2.13 -1.14 11.38
N ARG A 30 3.30 -0.55 11.62
CA ARG A 30 4.48 -1.25 12.16
C ARG A 30 4.17 -1.97 13.48
N ASP A 31 3.31 -1.38 14.30
CA ASP A 31 2.93 -1.92 15.61
C ASP A 31 1.72 -2.84 15.61
N ASN A 32 1.16 -3.15 14.45
CA ASN A 32 0.06 -4.08 14.33
C ASN A 32 0.52 -5.51 14.71
N PRO A 33 -0.07 -6.13 15.76
CA PRO A 33 0.37 -7.43 16.26
C PRO A 33 0.19 -8.56 15.23
N VAL A 34 -0.83 -8.48 14.37
CA VAL A 34 -1.07 -9.46 13.31
C VAL A 34 0.04 -9.38 12.26
N LEU A 35 0.40 -8.17 11.84
CA LEU A 35 1.47 -7.97 10.86
C LEU A 35 2.82 -8.42 11.42
N LYS A 36 3.12 -8.11 12.70
CA LYS A 36 4.35 -8.61 13.36
C LYS A 36 4.38 -10.14 13.34
N SER A 37 3.31 -10.79 13.78
CA SER A 37 3.24 -12.26 13.80
C SER A 37 3.39 -12.89 12.41
N LEU A 38 2.79 -12.28 11.38
CA LEU A 38 2.91 -12.74 10.01
C LEU A 38 4.33 -12.54 9.45
N ALA A 39 4.95 -11.40 9.74
CA ALA A 39 6.32 -11.12 9.34
C ALA A 39 7.31 -12.09 10.00
N GLU A 40 7.13 -12.40 11.28
CA GLU A 40 7.95 -13.39 12.00
C GLU A 40 7.80 -14.81 11.42
N LYS A 41 6.58 -15.22 11.04
CA LYS A 41 6.31 -16.57 10.53
C LYS A 41 6.68 -16.77 9.07
N THR A 42 6.48 -15.75 8.24
CA THR A 42 6.55 -15.87 6.78
C THR A 42 7.65 -15.03 6.15
N GLY A 43 8.18 -14.04 6.86
CA GLY A 43 9.11 -13.03 6.34
C GLY A 43 8.44 -11.81 5.70
N TRP A 44 7.09 -11.75 5.66
CA TRP A 44 6.34 -10.69 4.97
C TRP A 44 5.13 -10.22 5.79
N ASP A 45 4.71 -8.96 5.60
CA ASP A 45 3.55 -8.35 6.28
C ASP A 45 2.20 -8.77 5.67
N HIS A 46 2.18 -9.32 4.45
CA HIS A 46 0.96 -9.68 3.70
C HIS A 46 -0.03 -8.53 3.49
N ILE A 47 0.42 -7.27 3.56
CA ILE A 47 -0.44 -6.14 3.16
C ILE A 47 -0.63 -6.21 1.65
N THR A 48 -1.89 -6.25 1.20
CA THR A 48 -2.21 -6.25 -0.23
C THR A 48 -2.39 -4.83 -0.71
N PHE A 49 -1.71 -4.47 -1.80
CA PHE A 49 -1.80 -3.17 -2.43
C PHE A 49 -2.39 -3.29 -3.84
N THR A 50 -3.27 -2.36 -4.21
CA THR A 50 -3.81 -2.24 -5.57
C THR A 50 -3.63 -0.84 -6.12
N HIS A 51 -3.43 -0.75 -7.43
CA HIS A 51 -3.37 0.47 -8.23
C HIS A 51 -4.35 0.31 -9.38
N ASN A 52 -5.31 1.23 -9.50
CA ASN A 52 -6.36 1.21 -10.52
C ASN A 52 -7.02 -0.17 -10.67
N ARG A 53 -7.41 -0.77 -9.53
CA ARG A 53 -8.06 -2.10 -9.40
C ARG A 53 -7.18 -3.30 -9.75
N ARG A 54 -5.89 -3.11 -10.03
CA ARG A 54 -4.92 -4.20 -10.22
C ARG A 54 -4.08 -4.39 -8.97
N VAL A 55 -3.87 -5.64 -8.56
CA VAL A 55 -2.90 -5.97 -7.50
C VAL A 55 -1.49 -5.65 -7.99
N VAL A 56 -0.74 -4.90 -7.18
CA VAL A 56 0.64 -4.51 -7.48
C VAL A 56 1.59 -5.38 -6.68
N LYS A 57 2.56 -6.00 -7.36
CA LYS A 57 3.57 -6.84 -6.70
C LYS A 57 4.77 -6.02 -6.24
N PRO A 58 5.55 -6.50 -5.24
CA PRO A 58 6.69 -5.75 -4.72
C PRO A 58 7.71 -5.22 -5.74
N PRO A 59 8.09 -5.96 -6.80
CA PRO A 59 9.01 -5.45 -7.81
C PRO A 59 8.47 -4.25 -8.61
N GLU A 60 7.15 -4.07 -8.65
CA GLU A 60 6.50 -3.00 -9.42
C GLU A 60 6.42 -1.69 -8.62
N TYR A 61 6.59 -1.71 -7.29
CA TYR A 61 6.39 -0.53 -6.43
C TYR A 61 7.27 0.67 -6.79
N ASP A 62 8.52 0.43 -7.19
CA ASP A 62 9.46 1.49 -7.57
C ASP A 62 9.27 2.01 -9.00
N SER A 63 8.56 1.24 -9.83
CA SER A 63 8.33 1.52 -11.25
C SER A 63 7.07 2.34 -11.53
N ILE A 64 6.15 2.40 -10.57
CA ILE A 64 4.88 3.10 -10.72
C ILE A 64 5.01 4.51 -10.16
N GLU A 65 4.90 5.50 -11.05
CA GLU A 65 4.66 6.90 -10.69
C GLU A 65 3.16 7.15 -10.68
N LEU A 66 2.67 7.74 -9.59
CA LEU A 66 1.25 8.07 -9.43
C LEU A 66 0.88 9.29 -10.28
N LYS A 67 -0.34 9.27 -10.82
CA LYS A 67 -0.87 10.32 -11.69
C LYS A 67 -2.20 10.85 -11.17
N GLU A 68 -2.56 12.05 -11.62
CA GLU A 68 -3.89 12.65 -11.36
C GLU A 68 -5.00 11.64 -11.70
N GLY A 69 -5.93 11.45 -10.77
CA GLY A 69 -7.06 10.54 -10.92
C GLY A 69 -6.79 9.08 -10.57
N ASP A 70 -5.55 8.69 -10.27
CA ASP A 70 -5.24 7.32 -9.86
C ASP A 70 -5.95 6.91 -8.57
N GLU A 71 -6.34 5.63 -8.50
CA GLU A 71 -6.85 5.00 -7.29
C GLU A 71 -5.83 4.00 -6.74
N VAL A 72 -5.45 4.19 -5.48
CA VAL A 72 -4.64 3.25 -4.70
C VAL A 72 -5.51 2.70 -3.58
N ARG A 73 -5.49 1.37 -3.41
CA ARG A 73 -6.07 0.74 -2.22
C ARG A 73 -5.06 -0.14 -1.54
N TRP A 74 -5.22 -0.29 -0.24
CA TRP A 74 -4.50 -1.28 0.55
C TRP A 74 -5.41 -1.91 1.57
N MET A 75 -5.13 -3.17 1.89
CA MET A 75 -5.91 -3.98 2.81
C MET A 75 -4.96 -4.76 3.71
N LEU A 76 -5.25 -4.74 5.00
CA LEU A 76 -4.55 -5.61 5.96
C LEU A 76 -4.91 -7.07 5.67
N PRO A 77 -3.99 -8.01 5.89
CA PRO A 77 -4.29 -9.42 5.82
C PRO A 77 -5.37 -9.76 6.85
N TYR A 78 -6.38 -10.51 6.42
CA TYR A 78 -7.42 -11.04 7.30
C TYR A 78 -6.97 -12.42 7.80
N ALA A 79 -6.68 -12.52 9.10
CA ALA A 79 -6.43 -13.79 9.78
C ALA A 79 -7.70 -14.17 10.57
N GLY A 80 -8.64 -14.82 9.90
CA GLY A 80 -9.79 -15.45 10.53
C GLY A 80 -9.75 -16.94 10.23
N GLY A 81 -9.58 -17.75 11.27
CA GLY A 81 -9.74 -19.21 11.26
C GLY A 81 -10.95 -19.58 12.11
#